data_AF-G8C3H1-F1
#
_entry.id   AF-G8C3H1-F1
#
_cell.length_a   1.000
_cell.length_b   1.000
_cell.length_c   1.000
_cell.angle_alpha   90.00
_cell.angle_beta   90.00
_cell.angle_gamma   90.00
#
_symmetry.space_group_name_H-M   'P 1'
#
loop_
_entity.id
_entity.type
_entity.pdbx_description
1 polymer ?
#
loop_
_entity_poly.entity_id
_entity_poly.type
_entity_poly.pdbx_seq_one_letter_code
_entity_poly.pdbx_strand_id
1 'polypeptide(L)'
;MEGEKIDKLEITQNAQQNVPKLFAELKKEAKVVEIDIQSKSKISSFQKELNRSSHQNFQKALGKVKNFKRESSSAAPCSRQPRSAATQVPKLSSQEKKTISDFFQKFENLSQDKTKFSDELENLSGEVKISKLTETICLSCIPKNLREIGWSEQELNIFEKTPSFRRNPISTHMYYQQTQALNSSKAKSTWGAWESKNHPYHELFSTEEEWLKYVTQISEAWKKYYSYMNSPSRIATTVFTFGMAGTTEKSGLEKKIDESKASLELAIGTKLMQLMNQLS
;
A
#
# COMPACT_ATOMS: atom_id res chain seq x y z
N MET A 1 -44.05 -67.83 9.42
CA MET A 1 -42.61 -67.51 9.28
C MET A 1 -42.37 -66.58 8.08
N GLU A 2 -43.09 -65.46 7.99
CA GLU A 2 -42.92 -64.47 6.90
C GLU A 2 -42.54 -63.07 7.41
N GLY A 3 -42.84 -62.73 8.68
CA GLY A 3 -42.49 -61.43 9.27
C GLY A 3 -40.98 -61.20 9.50
N GLU A 4 -40.19 -62.25 9.75
CA GLU A 4 -38.76 -62.11 10.08
C GLU A 4 -37.86 -61.90 8.83
N LYS A 5 -38.40 -62.14 7.62
CA LYS A 5 -37.69 -61.89 6.35
C LYS A 5 -37.79 -60.44 5.90
N ILE A 6 -38.84 -59.73 6.28
CA ILE A 6 -39.11 -58.35 5.83
C ILE A 6 -38.19 -57.38 6.57
N ASP A 7 -38.02 -57.53 7.89
CA ASP A 7 -37.11 -56.70 8.70
C ASP A 7 -35.64 -56.84 8.26
N LYS A 8 -35.19 -58.05 7.89
CA LYS A 8 -33.81 -58.24 7.39
C LYS A 8 -33.58 -57.54 6.05
N LEU A 9 -34.57 -57.44 5.18
CA LEU A 9 -34.43 -56.78 3.87
C LEU A 9 -34.38 -55.24 3.99
N GLU A 10 -35.20 -54.64 4.86
CA GLU A 10 -35.19 -53.19 5.12
C GLU A 10 -33.90 -52.73 5.82
N ILE A 11 -33.38 -53.52 6.77
CA ILE A 11 -32.10 -53.25 7.44
C ILE A 11 -30.95 -53.31 6.43
N THR A 12 -30.99 -54.25 5.47
CA THR A 12 -29.92 -54.41 4.47
C THR A 12 -29.94 -53.31 3.41
N GLN A 13 -31.12 -52.83 2.99
CA GLN A 13 -31.25 -51.70 2.06
C GLN A 13 -30.81 -50.37 2.68
N ASN A 14 -31.17 -50.10 3.94
CA ASN A 14 -30.70 -48.90 4.65
C ASN A 14 -29.19 -48.91 4.87
N ALA A 15 -28.60 -50.07 5.20
CA ALA A 15 -27.15 -50.21 5.31
C ALA A 15 -26.44 -49.98 3.96
N GLN A 16 -26.98 -50.51 2.86
CA GLN A 16 -26.41 -50.31 1.51
C GLN A 16 -26.48 -48.85 1.02
N GLN A 17 -27.47 -48.06 1.46
CA GLN A 17 -27.56 -46.64 1.11
C GLN A 17 -26.72 -45.73 2.04
N ASN A 18 -26.50 -46.14 3.30
CA ASN A 18 -25.78 -45.33 4.29
C ASN A 18 -24.25 -45.49 4.21
N VAL A 19 -23.74 -46.65 3.78
CA VAL A 19 -22.30 -46.87 3.63
C VAL A 19 -21.67 -45.94 2.59
N PRO A 20 -22.22 -45.76 1.37
CA PRO A 20 -21.71 -44.79 0.40
C PRO A 20 -21.74 -43.35 0.90
N LYS A 21 -22.77 -42.97 1.68
CA LYS A 21 -22.86 -41.65 2.31
C LYS A 21 -21.77 -41.45 3.36
N LEU A 22 -21.54 -42.44 4.22
CA LEU A 22 -20.44 -42.41 5.20
C LEU A 22 -19.07 -42.30 4.52
N PHE A 23 -18.82 -43.06 3.45
CA PHE A 23 -17.57 -42.94 2.68
C PHE A 23 -17.43 -41.59 1.98
N ALA A 24 -18.53 -41.00 1.49
CA ALA A 24 -18.52 -39.67 0.91
C ALA A 24 -18.20 -38.60 1.97
N GLU A 25 -18.79 -38.68 3.15
CA GLU A 25 -18.51 -37.78 4.28
C GLU A 25 -17.08 -37.95 4.80
N LEU A 26 -16.59 -39.19 4.96
CA LEU A 26 -15.19 -39.45 5.35
C LEU A 26 -14.19 -38.87 4.33
N LYS A 27 -14.49 -38.97 3.03
CA LYS A 27 -13.68 -38.38 1.96
C LYS A 27 -13.71 -36.84 2.01
N LYS A 28 -14.86 -36.23 2.33
CA LYS A 28 -14.95 -34.78 2.52
C LYS A 28 -14.10 -34.34 3.71
N GLU A 29 -14.24 -35.02 4.86
CA GLU A 29 -13.48 -34.73 6.08
C GLU A 29 -11.97 -34.84 5.83
N ALA A 30 -11.52 -35.91 5.18
CA ALA A 30 -10.11 -36.09 4.82
C ALA A 30 -9.58 -34.93 3.96
N LYS A 31 -10.35 -34.44 3.00
CA LYS A 31 -9.98 -33.29 2.17
C LYS A 31 -9.98 -31.97 2.94
N VAL A 32 -10.93 -31.76 3.85
CA VAL A 32 -10.95 -30.58 4.73
C VAL A 32 -9.68 -30.55 5.60
N VAL A 33 -9.30 -31.69 6.17
CA VAL A 33 -8.06 -31.83 6.95
C VAL A 33 -6.83 -31.56 6.09
N GLU A 34 -6.78 -32.06 4.84
CA GLU A 34 -5.70 -31.79 3.91
C GLU A 34 -5.56 -30.29 3.60
N ILE A 35 -6.67 -29.60 3.31
CA ILE A 35 -6.69 -28.15 3.06
C ILE A 35 -6.18 -27.38 4.29
N ASP A 36 -6.60 -27.77 5.50
CA ASP A 36 -6.12 -27.15 6.75
C ASP A 36 -4.62 -27.34 6.95
N ILE A 37 -4.08 -28.55 6.68
CA ILE A 37 -2.65 -28.83 6.73
C ILE A 37 -1.89 -27.96 5.72
N GLN A 38 -2.38 -27.88 4.48
CA GLN A 38 -1.75 -27.07 3.43
C GLN A 38 -1.76 -25.57 3.77
N SER A 39 -2.89 -25.06 4.27
CA SER A 39 -3.04 -23.67 4.71
C SER A 39 -2.06 -23.33 5.84
N LYS A 40 -2.01 -24.16 6.89
CA LYS A 40 -1.08 -23.98 8.02
C LYS A 40 0.38 -24.07 7.59
N SER A 41 0.71 -25.02 6.71
CA SER A 41 2.06 -25.19 6.18
C SER A 41 2.52 -23.94 5.42
N LYS A 42 1.66 -23.38 4.55
CA LYS A 42 1.96 -22.12 3.84
C LYS A 42 2.17 -20.96 4.80
N ILE A 43 1.29 -20.76 5.78
CA ILE A 43 1.47 -19.69 6.77
C ILE A 43 2.81 -19.84 7.52
N SER A 44 3.18 -21.07 7.90
CA SER A 44 4.46 -21.36 8.55
C SER A 44 5.66 -21.06 7.66
N SER A 45 5.61 -21.42 6.37
CA SER A 45 6.70 -21.11 5.43
C SER A 45 6.86 -19.59 5.26
N PHE A 46 5.76 -18.87 5.12
CA PHE A 46 5.78 -17.40 5.05
C PHE A 46 6.41 -16.77 6.29
N GLN A 47 6.08 -17.24 7.50
CA GLN A 47 6.67 -16.75 8.74
C GLN A 47 8.18 -17.02 8.81
N LYS A 48 8.66 -18.17 8.33
CA LYS A 48 10.08 -18.53 8.32
C LYS A 48 10.91 -17.66 7.36
N GLU A 49 10.33 -17.26 6.24
CA GLU A 49 10.99 -16.36 5.28
C GLU A 49 11.12 -14.92 5.77
N LEU A 50 10.38 -14.52 6.82
CA LEU A 50 10.48 -13.19 7.40
C LEU A 50 11.72 -13.11 8.28
N ASN A 51 12.81 -12.56 7.72
CA ASN A 51 14.00 -12.28 8.52
C ASN A 51 13.71 -11.22 9.60
N ARG A 52 14.44 -11.30 10.72
CA ARG A 52 14.27 -10.41 11.89
C ARG A 52 14.40 -8.92 11.51
N SER A 53 15.30 -8.59 10.59
CA SER A 53 15.54 -7.21 10.13
C SER A 53 14.32 -6.63 9.40
N SER A 54 13.70 -7.42 8.51
CA SER A 54 12.50 -7.02 7.77
C SER A 54 11.34 -6.81 8.73
N HIS A 55 11.18 -7.68 9.73
CA HIS A 55 10.14 -7.45 10.74
C HIS A 55 10.36 -6.14 11.53
N GLN A 56 11.59 -5.85 11.95
CA GLN A 56 11.90 -4.59 12.64
C GLN A 56 11.66 -3.35 11.77
N ASN A 57 12.05 -3.40 10.49
CA ASN A 57 11.81 -2.30 9.56
C ASN A 57 10.32 -2.11 9.30
N PHE A 58 9.55 -3.20 9.18
CA PHE A 58 8.10 -3.14 9.05
C PHE A 58 7.45 -2.49 10.27
N GLN A 59 7.84 -2.89 11.49
CA GLN A 59 7.32 -2.31 12.73
C GLN A 59 7.64 -0.82 12.86
N LYS A 60 8.85 -0.39 12.48
CA LYS A 60 9.22 1.04 12.44
C LYS A 60 8.35 1.81 11.44
N ALA A 61 8.16 1.26 10.25
CA ALA A 61 7.31 1.86 9.23
C ALA A 61 5.84 1.96 9.70
N LEU A 62 5.33 0.89 10.33
CA LEU A 62 3.99 0.85 10.92
C LEU A 62 3.82 1.92 12.00
N GLY A 63 4.81 2.13 12.86
CA GLY A 63 4.80 3.19 13.86
C GLY A 63 4.68 4.59 13.23
N LYS A 64 5.46 4.87 12.17
CA LYS A 64 5.40 6.15 11.44
C LYS A 64 4.03 6.38 10.80
N VAL A 65 3.49 5.35 10.15
CA VAL A 65 2.18 5.41 9.49
C VAL A 65 1.04 5.59 10.52
N LYS A 66 1.09 4.88 11.65
CA LYS A 66 0.10 5.04 12.74
C LYS A 66 0.10 6.46 13.29
N ASN A 67 1.27 7.04 13.52
CA ASN A 67 1.39 8.41 14.03
C ASN A 67 0.83 9.42 13.01
N PHE A 68 1.17 9.27 11.73
CA PHE A 68 0.63 10.10 10.65
C PHE A 68 -0.91 10.03 10.54
N LYS A 69 -1.49 8.82 10.63
CA LYS A 69 -2.95 8.65 10.63
C LYS A 69 -3.61 9.36 11.81
N ARG A 70 -3.02 9.26 13.01
CA ARG A 70 -3.54 9.94 14.22
C ARG A 70 -3.53 11.45 14.06
N GLU A 71 -2.39 12.01 13.66
CA GLU A 71 -2.23 13.47 13.46
C GLU A 71 -3.16 14.03 12.38
N SER A 72 -3.42 13.26 11.31
CA SER A 72 -4.33 13.68 10.24
C SER A 72 -5.81 13.52 10.58
N SER A 73 -6.16 12.64 11.54
CA SER A 73 -7.55 12.40 11.97
C SER A 73 -7.99 13.30 13.14
N SER A 74 -7.07 13.85 13.92
CA SER A 74 -7.36 14.78 15.02
C SER A 74 -7.66 16.19 14.49
N ALA A 75 -8.87 16.39 13.95
CA ALA A 75 -9.37 17.67 13.45
C ALA A 75 -9.90 18.63 14.54
N ALA A 76 -9.68 18.35 15.82
CA ALA A 76 -10.07 19.26 16.91
C ALA A 76 -8.84 20.01 17.44
N PRO A 77 -8.73 21.34 17.22
CA PRO A 77 -7.64 22.14 17.77
C PRO A 77 -7.95 22.48 19.23
N CYS A 78 -7.85 21.48 20.12
CA CYS A 78 -8.00 21.68 21.56
C CYS A 78 -6.70 21.33 22.29
N SER A 79 -5.67 22.15 22.11
CA SER A 79 -4.68 22.47 23.15
C SER A 79 -3.65 23.45 22.59
N ARG A 80 -3.34 24.50 23.35
CA ARG A 80 -2.23 25.40 23.08
C ARG A 80 -0.92 24.60 23.19
N GLN A 81 -0.48 23.99 22.09
CA GLN A 81 0.88 23.45 22.04
C GLN A 81 1.89 24.61 22.05
N PRO A 82 3.01 24.48 22.81
CA PRO A 82 4.07 25.47 22.81
C PRO A 82 4.66 25.62 21.40
N ARG A 83 4.90 26.88 21.01
CA ARG A 83 5.20 27.37 19.65
C ARG A 83 6.54 26.90 19.05
N SER A 84 7.18 25.86 19.60
CA SER A 84 8.58 25.51 19.33
C SER A 84 8.82 24.08 18.80
N ALA A 85 7.81 23.24 18.64
CA ALA A 85 7.96 21.94 18.00
C ALA A 85 7.13 21.89 16.71
N ALA A 86 7.71 22.33 15.59
CA ALA A 86 7.14 22.00 14.28
C ALA A 86 7.27 20.47 14.10
N THR A 87 6.19 19.73 14.33
CA THR A 87 6.14 18.28 14.14
C THR A 87 6.54 17.96 12.69
N GLN A 88 7.74 17.43 12.50
CA GLN A 88 8.23 17.05 11.19
C GLN A 88 7.45 15.83 10.71
N VAL A 89 6.92 15.87 9.48
CA VAL A 89 6.28 14.71 8.87
C VAL A 89 7.30 13.56 8.83
N PRO A 90 7.00 12.39 9.42
CA PRO A 90 7.96 11.30 9.48
C PRO A 90 8.24 10.75 8.08
N LYS A 91 9.52 10.60 7.71
CA LYS A 91 9.90 10.07 6.40
C LYS A 91 10.07 8.55 6.43
N LEU A 92 9.49 7.85 5.45
CA LEU A 92 9.78 6.43 5.21
C LEU A 92 11.13 6.29 4.50
N SER A 93 12.04 5.49 5.06
CA SER A 93 13.30 5.13 4.42
C SER A 93 13.06 4.14 3.27
N SER A 94 14.01 4.06 2.32
CA SER A 94 13.91 3.11 1.21
C SER A 94 13.76 1.66 1.69
N GLN A 95 14.46 1.30 2.79
CA GLN A 95 14.34 -0.03 3.37
C GLN A 95 12.95 -0.28 3.97
N GLU A 96 12.35 0.70 4.64
CA GLU A 96 10.98 0.61 5.16
C GLU A 96 9.96 0.47 4.02
N LYS A 97 10.08 1.28 2.95
CA LYS A 97 9.21 1.18 1.76
C LYS A 97 9.32 -0.18 1.09
N LYS A 98 10.54 -0.66 0.85
CA LYS A 98 10.79 -1.99 0.29
C LYS A 98 10.16 -3.09 1.16
N THR A 99 10.37 -3.01 2.47
CA THR A 99 9.80 -3.98 3.41
C THR A 99 8.27 -3.99 3.37
N ILE A 100 7.61 -2.82 3.36
CA ILE A 100 6.14 -2.78 3.24
C ILE A 100 5.70 -3.40 1.90
N SER A 101 6.39 -3.11 0.79
CA SER A 101 6.09 -3.72 -0.52
C SER A 101 6.19 -5.24 -0.47
N ASP A 102 7.26 -5.76 0.14
CA ASP A 102 7.52 -7.20 0.26
C ASP A 102 6.44 -7.87 1.14
N PHE A 103 6.08 -7.24 2.26
CA PHE A 103 4.99 -7.72 3.12
C PHE A 103 3.65 -7.70 2.40
N PHE A 104 3.36 -6.66 1.62
CA PHE A 104 2.12 -6.56 0.85
C PHE A 104 2.03 -7.64 -0.23
N GLN A 105 3.12 -7.90 -0.96
CA GLN A 105 3.16 -8.98 -1.96
C GLN A 105 2.94 -10.36 -1.31
N LYS A 106 3.50 -10.60 -0.12
CA LYS A 106 3.23 -11.83 0.65
C LYS A 106 1.78 -11.91 1.10
N PHE A 107 1.19 -10.81 1.55
CA PHE A 107 -0.22 -10.72 1.91
C PHE A 107 -1.12 -11.03 0.71
N GLU A 108 -0.82 -10.50 -0.47
CA GLU A 108 -1.55 -10.80 -1.71
C GLU A 108 -1.53 -12.29 -2.02
N ASN A 109 -0.35 -12.92 -1.99
CA ASN A 109 -0.21 -14.37 -2.22
C ASN A 109 -1.05 -15.18 -1.22
N LEU A 110 -1.01 -14.81 0.06
CA LEU A 110 -1.83 -15.44 1.10
C LEU A 110 -3.33 -15.23 0.88
N SER A 111 -3.74 -14.06 0.40
CA SER A 111 -5.14 -13.74 0.08
C SER A 111 -5.65 -14.56 -1.12
N GLN A 112 -4.82 -14.73 -2.16
CA GLN A 112 -5.13 -15.60 -3.29
C GLN A 112 -5.24 -17.06 -2.85
N ASP A 113 -4.33 -17.53 -2.01
CA ASP A 113 -4.35 -18.89 -1.48
C ASP A 113 -5.56 -19.14 -0.58
N LYS A 114 -5.93 -18.17 0.27
CA LYS A 114 -7.16 -18.22 1.05
C LYS A 114 -8.38 -18.36 0.14
N THR A 115 -8.45 -17.59 -0.95
CA THR A 115 -9.56 -17.66 -1.91
C THR A 115 -9.63 -19.03 -2.58
N LYS A 116 -8.48 -19.60 -2.98
CA LYS A 116 -8.42 -20.96 -3.56
C LYS A 116 -8.92 -22.01 -2.57
N PHE A 117 -8.45 -21.97 -1.32
CA PHE A 117 -8.90 -22.90 -0.29
C PHE A 117 -10.39 -22.75 0.03
N SER A 118 -10.91 -21.51 0.07
CA SER A 118 -12.34 -21.26 0.21
C SER A 118 -13.14 -21.84 -0.96
N ASP A 119 -12.72 -21.61 -2.20
CA ASP A 119 -13.36 -22.18 -3.40
C ASP A 119 -13.33 -23.72 -3.36
N GLU A 120 -12.23 -24.34 -2.92
CA GLU A 120 -12.13 -25.80 -2.74
C GLU A 120 -13.09 -26.33 -1.67
N LEU A 121 -13.19 -25.66 -0.52
CA LEU A 121 -14.13 -26.03 0.55
C LEU A 121 -15.59 -25.89 0.12
N GLU A 122 -15.94 -24.82 -0.59
CA GLU A 122 -17.28 -24.63 -1.14
C GLU A 122 -17.65 -25.77 -2.10
N ASN A 123 -16.74 -26.13 -3.01
CA ASN A 123 -16.94 -27.26 -3.93
C ASN A 123 -17.12 -28.61 -3.22
N LEU A 124 -16.58 -28.78 -2.01
CA LEU A 124 -16.76 -30.00 -1.20
C LEU A 124 -18.09 -30.03 -0.44
N SER A 125 -18.57 -28.86 -0.01
CA SER A 125 -19.84 -28.73 0.73
C SER A 125 -21.07 -28.97 -0.16
N GLY A 126 -20.97 -28.67 -1.46
CA GLY A 126 -22.09 -28.74 -2.40
C GLY A 126 -23.13 -27.63 -2.19
N GLU A 127 -22.85 -26.65 -1.32
CA GLU A 127 -23.70 -25.49 -1.11
C GLU A 127 -23.59 -24.50 -2.29
N VAL A 128 -24.69 -23.81 -2.58
CA VAL A 128 -24.78 -22.81 -3.65
C VAL A 128 -23.75 -21.71 -3.38
N LYS A 129 -22.91 -21.42 -4.39
CA LYS A 129 -21.93 -20.32 -4.39
C LYS A 129 -22.49 -19.09 -3.69
N ILE A 130 -21.99 -18.78 -2.50
CA ILE A 130 -22.22 -17.47 -1.90
C ILE A 130 -21.46 -16.51 -2.79
N SER A 131 -22.20 -15.81 -3.64
CA SER A 131 -21.70 -14.87 -4.65
C SER A 131 -20.53 -14.07 -4.07
N LYS A 132 -19.33 -14.25 -4.64
CA LYS A 132 -18.11 -13.51 -4.29
C LYS A 132 -18.46 -12.03 -4.21
N LEU A 133 -18.56 -11.52 -2.99
CA LEU A 133 -18.88 -10.13 -2.70
C LEU A 133 -17.73 -9.28 -3.27
N THR A 134 -17.98 -8.74 -4.46
CA THR A 134 -17.34 -7.58 -5.10
C THR A 134 -15.98 -7.20 -4.53
N GLU A 135 -14.90 -7.79 -5.05
CA GLU A 135 -13.59 -7.16 -4.98
C GLU A 135 -13.59 -5.97 -5.94
N THR A 136 -13.91 -4.78 -5.43
CA THR A 136 -13.75 -3.51 -6.14
C THR A 136 -12.28 -3.08 -6.28
N ILE A 137 -11.36 -3.76 -5.57
CA ILE A 137 -9.94 -3.39 -5.50
C ILE A 137 -9.10 -4.49 -6.15
N CYS A 138 -8.28 -4.14 -7.14
CA CYS A 138 -7.37 -5.07 -7.77
C CYS A 138 -6.09 -5.24 -6.93
N LEU A 139 -6.12 -6.15 -5.95
CA LEU A 139 -4.96 -6.41 -5.07
C LEU A 139 -3.70 -6.80 -5.85
N SER A 140 -3.85 -7.54 -6.95
CA SER A 140 -2.74 -7.98 -7.81
C SER A 140 -2.16 -6.88 -8.70
N CYS A 141 -2.89 -5.78 -8.90
CA CYS A 141 -2.40 -4.62 -9.63
C CYS A 141 -1.43 -3.78 -8.78
N ILE A 142 -1.60 -3.78 -7.44
CA ILE A 142 -0.87 -2.89 -6.53
C ILE A 142 0.65 -3.08 -6.59
N PRO A 143 1.25 -4.29 -6.54
CA PRO A 143 2.70 -4.43 -6.61
C PRO A 143 3.30 -3.98 -7.95
N LYS A 144 2.54 -4.09 -9.04
CA LYS A 144 2.94 -3.53 -10.34
C LYS A 144 2.92 -2.01 -10.28
N ASN A 145 1.83 -1.43 -9.78
CA ASN A 145 1.65 0.01 -9.67
C ASN A 145 2.72 0.66 -8.76
N LEU A 146 3.06 0.05 -7.62
CA LEU A 146 4.11 0.52 -6.71
C LEU A 146 5.49 0.57 -7.39
N ARG A 147 5.79 -0.40 -8.26
CA ARG A 147 7.01 -0.41 -9.08
C ARG A 147 6.99 0.69 -10.13
N GLU A 148 5.87 0.86 -10.82
CA GLU A 148 5.71 1.86 -11.87
C GLU A 148 5.91 3.30 -11.34
N ILE A 149 5.37 3.61 -10.16
CA ILE A 149 5.56 4.92 -9.51
C ILE A 149 6.90 5.03 -8.76
N GLY A 150 7.75 4.00 -8.80
CA GLY A 150 9.07 4.01 -8.18
C GLY A 150 9.06 4.02 -6.64
N TRP A 151 7.98 3.58 -5.98
CA TRP A 151 7.81 3.76 -4.54
C TRP A 151 8.85 3.02 -3.68
N SER A 152 9.17 1.78 -4.01
CA SER A 152 10.07 0.90 -3.23
C SER A 152 11.55 1.10 -3.56
N GLU A 153 11.89 1.44 -4.81
CA GLU A 153 13.27 1.45 -5.30
C GLU A 153 13.89 2.85 -5.33
N GLN A 154 13.07 3.90 -5.50
CA GLN A 154 13.54 5.27 -5.72
C GLN A 154 12.61 6.32 -5.07
N GLU A 155 12.76 7.59 -5.49
CA GLU A 155 11.79 8.63 -5.14
C GLU A 155 10.51 8.45 -5.96
N LEU A 156 9.36 8.83 -5.39
CA LEU A 156 8.07 8.75 -6.07
C LEU A 156 8.08 9.54 -7.39
N ASN A 157 7.76 8.84 -8.46
CA ASN A 157 7.56 9.39 -9.79
C ASN A 157 6.13 9.94 -9.90
N ILE A 158 5.95 11.24 -9.67
CA ILE A 158 4.62 11.86 -9.70
C ILE A 158 4.33 12.49 -11.06
N PHE A 159 5.33 13.10 -11.69
CA PHE A 159 5.15 13.94 -12.87
C PHE A 159 5.68 13.30 -14.16
N GLU A 160 6.37 12.15 -14.07
CA GLU A 160 7.01 11.47 -15.21
C GLU A 160 6.87 9.95 -15.02
N LYS A 161 6.72 9.18 -16.11
CA LYS A 161 6.56 7.71 -16.04
C LYS A 161 7.87 6.98 -15.82
N THR A 162 8.94 7.49 -16.38
CA THR A 162 10.30 6.97 -16.22
C THR A 162 11.11 7.98 -15.43
N PRO A 163 11.95 7.52 -14.47
CA PRO A 163 12.89 8.40 -13.79
C PRO A 163 13.93 8.86 -14.81
N SER A 164 13.69 9.98 -15.46
CA SER A 164 14.65 10.54 -16.42
C SER A 164 15.89 11.13 -15.72
N PHE A 165 15.86 11.23 -14.38
CA PHE A 165 16.82 12.01 -13.60
C PHE A 165 17.75 11.15 -12.74
N ARG A 166 19.02 11.06 -13.15
CA ARG A 166 20.12 10.60 -12.29
C ARG A 166 20.32 11.62 -11.16
N ARG A 167 20.41 11.18 -9.90
CA ARG A 167 20.80 12.02 -8.74
C ARG A 167 22.22 12.58 -8.91
N ASN A 168 22.44 13.82 -8.50
CA ASN A 168 23.74 14.51 -8.52
C ASN A 168 24.14 14.51 -7.05
N PRO A 169 25.28 13.92 -6.73
CA PRO A 169 25.74 13.83 -5.34
C PRO A 169 25.93 15.21 -4.68
N ILE A 170 26.07 16.28 -5.46
CA ILE A 170 26.37 17.64 -4.97
C ILE A 170 25.09 18.41 -4.59
N SER A 171 23.94 18.07 -5.17
CA SER A 171 22.67 18.70 -4.79
C SER A 171 21.49 17.83 -5.16
N THR A 172 20.68 17.49 -4.16
CA THR A 172 19.39 16.82 -4.34
C THR A 172 18.34 17.71 -5.04
N HIS A 173 18.57 19.02 -5.13
CA HIS A 173 17.53 20.00 -5.51
C HIS A 173 17.97 21.07 -6.54
N MET A 174 19.23 21.11 -6.99
CA MET A 174 19.73 22.12 -7.96
C MET A 174 19.26 21.92 -9.41
N TYR A 175 18.60 20.80 -9.71
CA TYR A 175 18.33 20.38 -11.08
C TYR A 175 17.30 21.18 -11.88
N TYR A 176 16.66 22.16 -11.26
CA TYR A 176 15.43 22.75 -11.78
C TYR A 176 15.61 24.16 -12.33
N GLN A 177 16.81 24.53 -12.79
CA GLN A 177 17.03 25.81 -13.48
C GLN A 177 16.37 25.88 -14.87
N GLN A 178 15.81 24.78 -15.42
CA GLN A 178 15.30 24.78 -16.80
C GLN A 178 13.91 24.20 -17.04
N THR A 179 13.25 23.57 -16.06
CA THR A 179 11.92 22.97 -16.26
C THR A 179 10.84 23.82 -15.61
N GLN A 180 9.82 24.19 -16.40
CA GLN A 180 8.60 24.87 -15.96
C GLN A 180 8.09 24.28 -14.65
N ALA A 181 7.57 25.15 -13.77
CA ALA A 181 7.05 24.75 -12.47
C ALA A 181 6.11 23.55 -12.60
N LEU A 182 6.42 22.48 -11.86
CA LEU A 182 5.59 21.28 -11.77
C LEU A 182 4.17 21.71 -11.39
N ASN A 183 3.16 21.23 -12.12
CA ASN A 183 1.75 21.53 -11.85
C ASN A 183 0.94 20.23 -11.79
N SER A 184 -0.21 20.28 -11.11
CA SER A 184 -1.13 19.14 -10.99
C SER A 184 -1.65 18.67 -12.35
N SER A 185 -1.82 19.57 -13.32
CA SER A 185 -2.20 19.23 -14.70
C SER A 185 -1.19 18.31 -15.38
N LYS A 186 0.13 18.53 -15.18
CA LYS A 186 1.18 17.64 -15.70
C LYS A 186 1.03 16.24 -15.12
N ALA A 187 0.85 16.11 -13.80
CA ALA A 187 0.64 14.81 -13.16
C ALA A 187 -0.58 14.07 -13.74
N LYS A 188 -1.73 14.74 -13.91
CA LYS A 188 -2.90 14.14 -14.58
C LYS A 188 -2.56 13.67 -16.00
N SER A 189 -1.93 14.53 -16.81
CA SER A 189 -1.59 14.18 -18.19
C SER A 189 -0.58 13.03 -18.29
N THR A 190 0.33 12.91 -17.32
CA THR A 190 1.33 11.84 -17.29
C THR A 190 0.67 10.49 -17.07
N TRP A 191 -0.27 10.38 -16.13
CA TRP A 191 -0.86 9.10 -15.74
C TRP A 191 -2.16 8.77 -16.47
N GLY A 192 -2.74 9.74 -17.18
CA GLY A 192 -3.97 9.58 -17.95
C GLY A 192 -5.22 9.78 -17.09
N ALA A 193 -6.36 9.27 -17.58
CA ALA A 193 -7.61 9.36 -16.84
C ALA A 193 -7.59 8.54 -15.55
N TRP A 194 -8.21 9.05 -14.48
CA TRP A 194 -8.26 8.39 -13.18
C TRP A 194 -8.86 6.97 -13.23
N GLU A 195 -10.01 6.84 -13.91
CA GLU A 195 -10.74 5.58 -14.10
C GLU A 195 -10.04 4.60 -15.07
N SER A 196 -8.89 4.98 -15.63
CA SER A 196 -8.11 4.08 -16.47
C SER A 196 -7.53 2.95 -15.63
N LYS A 197 -7.70 1.71 -16.09
CA LYS A 197 -7.05 0.52 -15.48
C LYS A 197 -5.52 0.64 -15.37
N ASN A 198 -4.92 1.55 -16.12
CA ASN A 198 -3.48 1.79 -16.13
C ASN A 198 -3.04 2.94 -15.21
N HIS A 199 -3.95 3.58 -14.47
CA HIS A 199 -3.58 4.67 -13.55
C HIS A 199 -3.03 4.09 -12.25
N PRO A 200 -1.72 4.20 -11.96
CA PRO A 200 -1.10 3.42 -10.88
C PRO A 200 -1.50 3.88 -9.48
N TYR A 201 -2.02 5.11 -9.34
CA TYR A 201 -2.50 5.64 -8.07
C TYR A 201 -3.96 5.28 -7.77
N HIS A 202 -4.71 4.72 -8.74
CA HIS A 202 -6.14 4.45 -8.60
C HIS A 202 -6.45 3.53 -7.42
N GLU A 203 -5.70 2.44 -7.26
CA GLU A 203 -5.87 1.48 -6.16
C GLU A 203 -5.29 1.99 -4.82
N LEU A 204 -4.48 3.06 -4.86
CA LEU A 204 -3.75 3.58 -3.71
C LEU A 204 -4.47 4.73 -2.98
N PHE A 205 -5.47 5.34 -3.63
CA PHE A 205 -6.28 6.41 -3.08
C PHE A 205 -7.76 6.13 -3.33
N SER A 206 -8.65 6.72 -2.53
CA SER A 206 -10.08 6.44 -2.67
C SER A 206 -10.71 7.26 -3.79
N THR A 207 -10.19 8.46 -4.05
CA THR A 207 -10.67 9.36 -5.12
C THR A 207 -9.53 10.11 -5.79
N GLU A 208 -9.77 10.64 -6.99
CA GLU A 208 -8.81 11.47 -7.72
C GLU A 208 -8.46 12.74 -6.91
N GLU A 209 -9.43 13.35 -6.23
CA GLU A 209 -9.25 14.56 -5.44
C GLU A 209 -8.30 14.35 -4.26
N GLU A 210 -8.39 13.18 -3.60
CA GLU A 210 -7.51 12.81 -2.50
C GLU A 210 -6.05 12.76 -2.98
N TRP A 211 -5.79 12.07 -4.09
CA TRP A 211 -4.47 12.02 -4.71
C TRP A 211 -3.99 13.41 -5.15
N LEU A 212 -4.85 14.18 -5.84
CA LEU A 212 -4.52 15.52 -6.32
C LEU A 212 -4.22 16.52 -5.22
N LYS A 213 -4.79 16.36 -4.03
CA LYS A 213 -4.45 17.18 -2.86
C LYS A 213 -2.96 17.07 -2.54
N TYR A 214 -2.41 15.85 -2.50
CA TYR A 214 -0.98 15.63 -2.26
C TYR A 214 -0.12 16.15 -3.42
N VAL A 215 -0.52 15.87 -4.67
CA VAL A 215 0.18 16.38 -5.85
C VAL A 215 0.23 17.91 -5.84
N THR A 216 -0.87 18.57 -5.48
CA THR A 216 -0.98 20.02 -5.43
C THR A 216 -0.06 20.59 -4.36
N GLN A 217 -0.04 20.03 -3.15
CA GLN A 217 0.87 20.43 -2.07
C GLN A 217 2.35 20.36 -2.52
N ILE A 218 2.74 19.25 -3.16
CA ILE A 218 4.09 19.08 -3.70
C ILE A 218 4.38 20.14 -4.78
N SER A 219 3.44 20.34 -5.71
CA SER A 219 3.58 21.32 -6.79
C SER A 219 3.70 22.77 -6.28
N GLU A 220 2.97 23.13 -5.23
CA GLU A 220 3.02 24.45 -4.61
C GLU A 220 4.32 24.67 -3.84
N ALA A 221 4.79 23.66 -3.10
CA ALA A 221 6.08 23.70 -2.43
C ALA A 221 7.21 23.92 -3.43
N TRP A 222 7.16 23.22 -4.57
CA TRP A 222 8.08 23.42 -5.69
C TRP A 222 7.97 24.79 -6.33
N LYS A 223 6.76 25.29 -6.60
CA LYS A 223 6.54 26.64 -7.15
C LYS A 223 7.12 27.73 -6.24
N LYS A 224 6.93 27.59 -4.92
CA LYS A 224 7.49 28.51 -3.92
C LYS A 224 9.02 28.45 -3.91
N TYR A 225 9.61 27.26 -3.93
CA TYR A 225 11.05 27.08 -4.05
C TYR A 225 11.62 27.66 -5.36
N TYR A 226 10.95 27.46 -6.49
CA TYR A 226 11.39 27.96 -7.79
C TYR A 226 11.29 29.49 -7.89
N SER A 227 10.14 30.06 -7.51
CA SER A 227 9.96 31.54 -7.43
C SER A 227 10.99 32.13 -6.46
N TYR A 228 11.25 31.36 -5.41
CA TYR A 228 12.40 31.40 -4.53
C TYR A 228 13.72 31.79 -5.18
N MET A 229 14.26 30.78 -5.85
CA MET A 229 15.58 30.76 -6.45
C MET A 229 15.72 31.70 -7.64
N ASN A 230 14.63 32.02 -8.33
CA ASN A 230 14.62 32.89 -9.51
C ASN A 230 14.17 34.33 -9.21
N SER A 231 14.01 34.68 -7.93
CA SER A 231 13.69 36.06 -7.55
C SER A 231 14.84 37.00 -7.93
N PRO A 232 14.57 38.12 -8.63
CA PRO A 232 15.61 39.06 -9.07
C PRO A 232 16.47 39.59 -7.92
N SER A 233 15.86 39.80 -6.75
CA SER A 233 16.55 40.25 -5.54
C SER A 233 17.64 39.29 -5.09
N ARG A 234 17.43 37.97 -5.19
CA ARG A 234 18.41 36.95 -4.82
C ARG A 234 19.55 36.81 -5.82
N ILE A 235 19.25 36.83 -7.11
CA ILE A 235 20.28 36.79 -8.17
C ILE A 235 21.26 37.95 -7.95
N ALA A 236 20.75 39.13 -7.58
CA ALA A 236 21.58 40.29 -7.21
C ALA A 236 22.33 40.10 -5.87
N THR A 237 21.71 39.53 -4.83
CA THR A 237 22.39 39.33 -3.53
C THR A 237 23.46 38.24 -3.55
N THR A 238 23.28 37.16 -4.33
CA THR A 238 24.29 36.09 -4.46
C THR A 238 25.55 36.55 -5.19
N VAL A 239 25.47 37.57 -6.04
CA VAL A 239 26.64 38.18 -6.68
C VAL A 239 27.42 39.08 -5.72
N PHE A 240 26.75 39.66 -4.72
CA PHE A 240 27.35 40.67 -3.82
C PHE A 240 27.62 40.22 -2.37
N THR A 241 27.03 39.12 -1.89
CA THR A 241 27.21 38.65 -0.50
C THR A 241 27.54 37.16 -0.45
N PHE A 242 28.83 36.85 -0.40
CA PHE A 242 29.30 35.54 0.02
C PHE A 242 29.02 35.37 1.52
N GLY A 243 27.91 34.71 1.86
CA GLY A 243 27.75 34.00 3.12
C GLY A 243 26.66 34.51 4.06
N MET A 244 25.79 33.56 4.46
CA MET A 244 24.96 33.52 5.67
C MET A 244 23.53 34.08 5.67
N ALA A 245 23.16 35.15 4.98
CA ALA A 245 21.78 35.68 5.12
C ALA A 245 20.70 34.89 4.36
N GLY A 246 21.09 34.10 3.34
CA GLY A 246 20.14 33.47 2.41
C GLY A 246 19.86 31.97 2.59
N THR A 247 20.45 31.30 3.58
CA THR A 247 20.42 29.82 3.68
C THR A 247 19.18 29.29 4.41
N THR A 248 18.66 30.01 5.40
CA THR A 248 17.57 29.55 6.28
C THR A 248 16.24 29.34 5.57
N GLU A 249 15.81 30.33 4.79
CA GLU A 249 14.55 30.28 4.04
C GLU A 249 14.61 29.25 2.88
N LYS A 250 15.76 29.12 2.21
CA LYS A 250 15.98 28.05 1.22
C LYS A 250 15.79 26.67 1.85
N SER A 251 16.48 26.41 2.97
CA SER A 251 16.37 25.16 3.71
C SER A 251 14.92 24.90 4.16
N GLY A 252 14.19 25.94 4.59
CA GLY A 252 12.77 25.83 4.93
C GLY A 252 11.87 25.43 3.76
N LEU A 253 12.16 25.91 2.54
CA LEU A 253 11.41 25.53 1.33
C LEU A 253 11.76 24.12 0.85
N GLU A 254 13.04 23.73 0.87
CA GLU A 254 13.47 22.36 0.59
C GLU A 254 12.81 21.36 1.56
N LYS A 255 12.79 21.70 2.85
CA LYS A 255 12.11 20.90 3.87
C LYS A 255 10.62 20.73 3.59
N LYS A 256 9.92 21.79 3.13
CA LYS A 256 8.49 21.69 2.77
C LYS A 256 8.25 20.77 1.57
N ILE A 257 9.16 20.74 0.60
CA ILE A 257 9.10 19.80 -0.52
C ILE A 257 9.22 18.36 0.00
N ASP A 258 10.22 18.11 0.86
CA ASP A 258 10.46 16.80 1.45
C ASP A 258 9.30 16.34 2.34
N GLU A 259 8.73 17.22 3.17
CA GLU A 259 7.56 16.94 4.01
C GLU A 259 6.32 16.63 3.17
N SER A 260 6.11 17.34 2.05
CA SER A 260 4.98 17.10 1.14
C SER A 260 5.13 15.75 0.41
N LYS A 261 6.34 15.41 -0.03
CA LYS A 261 6.65 14.08 -0.60
C LYS A 261 6.45 12.96 0.42
N ALA A 262 6.98 13.13 1.64
CA ALA A 262 6.82 12.17 2.72
C ALA A 262 5.35 11.94 3.07
N SER A 263 4.53 13.00 3.04
CA SER A 263 3.08 12.90 3.29
C SER A 263 2.38 12.01 2.26
N LEU A 264 2.74 12.13 0.97
CA LEU A 264 2.22 11.25 -0.08
C LEU A 264 2.70 9.80 0.11
N GLU A 265 3.98 9.59 0.44
CA GLU A 265 4.53 8.25 0.70
C GLU A 265 3.84 7.57 1.90
N LEU A 266 3.53 8.32 2.96
CA LEU A 266 2.80 7.85 4.13
C LEU A 266 1.33 7.56 3.82
N ALA A 267 0.69 8.32 2.94
CA ALA A 267 -0.69 8.05 2.50
C ALA A 267 -0.76 6.70 1.77
N ILE A 268 0.18 6.45 0.84
CA ILE A 268 0.33 5.15 0.18
C ILE A 268 0.57 4.05 1.22
N GLY A 269 1.51 4.26 2.15
CA GLY A 269 1.78 3.31 3.23
C GLY A 269 0.56 3.02 4.10
N THR A 270 -0.26 4.03 4.38
CA THR A 270 -1.52 3.92 5.12
C THR A 270 -2.50 3.01 4.41
N LYS A 271 -2.72 3.23 3.10
CA LYS A 271 -3.62 2.40 2.29
C LYS A 271 -3.16 0.94 2.27
N LEU A 272 -1.87 0.68 2.02
CA LEU A 272 -1.33 -0.68 2.01
C LEU A 272 -1.53 -1.38 3.35
N MET A 273 -1.27 -0.68 4.46
CA MET A 273 -1.46 -1.26 5.79
C MET A 273 -2.93 -1.45 6.18
N GLN A 274 -3.85 -0.62 5.68
CA GLN A 274 -5.29 -0.85 5.82
C GLN A 274 -5.73 -2.11 5.08
N LEU A 275 -5.29 -2.29 3.83
CA LEU A 275 -5.57 -3.49 3.05
C LEU A 275 -5.05 -4.76 3.74
N MET A 276 -3.88 -4.68 4.38
CA MET A 276 -3.33 -5.78 5.20
C MET A 276 -3.96 -5.92 6.59
N ASN A 277 -5.02 -5.16 6.92
CA ASN A 277 -5.67 -5.12 8.23
C ASN A 277 -4.73 -4.81 9.41
N GLN A 278 -3.71 -3.97 9.20
CA GLN A 278 -2.73 -3.58 10.24
C GLN A 278 -3.06 -2.24 10.92
N LEU A 279 -4.07 -1.52 10.41
CA LEU A 279 -4.49 -0.18 10.86
C LEU A 279 -5.97 -0.08 11.22
N SER A 280 -6.62 -1.21 11.52
CA SER A 280 -7.98 -1.25 12.08
C SER A 280 -8.06 -0.45 13.37
#